data_AF-A0A559QMD3-F1
#
_entry.id   AF-A0A559QMD3-F1
#
_cell.length_a   1.000
_cell.length_b   1.000
_cell.length_c   1.000
_cell.angle_alpha   90.00
_cell.angle_beta   90.00
_cell.angle_gamma   90.00
#
_symmetry.space_group_name_H-M   'P 1'
#
loop_
_entity.id
_entity.type
_entity.pdbx_description
1 polymer ?
#
loop_
_entity_poly.entity_id
_entity_poly.type
_entity_poly.pdbx_seq_one_letter_code
_entity_poly.pdbx_strand_id
1 'polypeptide(L)' 'MKVPTAWAPLVLSSVRDAILYQESLLRSETIRNREDYEEHIVQLSELLEVLKEEYRSIEKEAGIPLEKLL' A
#
# COMPACT_ATOMS: atom_id res chain seq x y z
N MET A 1 8.25 -9.34 11.19
CA MET A 1 8.56 -10.20 10.02
C MET A 1 9.77 -9.58 9.32
N LYS A 2 10.76 -10.35 8.83
CA LYS A 2 11.87 -9.77 8.03
C LYS A 2 11.60 -10.00 6.56
N VAL A 3 11.16 -8.96 5.85
CA VAL A 3 11.07 -8.97 4.38
C VAL A 3 12.47 -8.64 3.83
N PRO A 4 13.04 -9.45 2.93
CA PRO A 4 14.31 -9.09 2.29
C PRO A 4 14.18 -7.75 1.53
N THR A 5 15.20 -6.90 1.60
CA THR A 5 15.22 -5.56 0.98
C THR A 5 14.82 -5.57 -0.49
N ALA A 6 15.23 -6.62 -1.23
CA ALA A 6 14.88 -6.81 -2.64
C ALA A 6 13.36 -6.88 -2.90
N TRP A 7 12.56 -7.29 -1.91
CA TRP A 7 11.10 -7.38 -2.01
C TRP A 7 10.37 -6.18 -1.41
N ALA A 8 11.07 -5.30 -0.68
CA ALA A 8 10.46 -4.15 -0.04
C ALA A 8 9.72 -3.22 -1.04
N PRO A 9 10.26 -2.93 -2.25
CA PRO A 9 9.52 -2.13 -3.23
C PRO A 9 8.20 -2.77 -3.65
N LEU A 10 8.20 -4.10 -3.85
CA LEU A 10 7.03 -4.85 -4.26
C LEU A 10 5.96 -4.88 -3.17
N VAL A 11 6.37 -5.05 -1.90
CA VAL A 11 5.43 -5.01 -0.77
C VAL A 11 4.77 -3.64 -0.66
N LEU A 12 5.55 -2.57 -0.76
CA LEU A 12 5.03 -1.20 -0.68
C LEU A 12 4.06 -0.90 -1.83
N SER A 13 4.43 -1.23 -3.08
CA SER A 13 3.55 -1.01 -4.23
C SER A 13 2.29 -1.88 -4.16
N SER A 14 2.37 -3.09 -3.62
CA SER A 14 1.21 -3.99 -3.47
C SER A 14 0.15 -3.40 -2.53
N VAL A 15 0.56 -2.76 -1.44
CA VAL A 15 -0.37 -2.10 -0.51
C VAL A 15 -1.01 -0.87 -1.16
N ARG A 16 -0.21 -0.05 -1.86
CA ARG A 16 -0.74 1.06 -2.66
C ARG A 16 -1.77 0.57 -3.69
N ASP A 17 -1.43 -0.45 -4.46
CA ASP A 17 -2.29 -0.98 -5.52
C ASP A 17 -3.60 -1.56 -4.94
N ALA A 18 -3.53 -2.18 -3.76
CA ALA A 18 -4.70 -2.63 -3.03
C ALA A 18 -5.63 -1.46 -2.66
N ILE A 19 -5.09 -0.34 -2.15
CA ILE A 19 -5.89 0.86 -1.85
C ILE A 19 -6.60 1.35 -3.10
N LEU A 20 -5.86 1.55 -4.20
CA LEU A 20 -6.42 2.04 -5.47
C LEU A 20 -7.51 1.11 -6.00
N TYR A 21 -7.32 -0.20 -5.86
CA TYR A 21 -8.32 -1.18 -6.26
C TYR A 21 -9.59 -1.07 -5.42
N GLN A 22 -9.48 -0.97 -4.08
CA GLN A 22 -10.62 -0.79 -3.19
C GLN A 22 -11.36 0.53 -3.47
N GLU A 23 -10.64 1.62 -3.73
CA GLU A 23 -11.23 2.90 -4.14
C GLU A 23 -11.97 2.80 -5.47
N SER A 24 -11.44 2.04 -6.44
CA SER A 24 -12.10 1.81 -7.72
C SER A 24 -13.41 1.02 -7.55
N LEU A 25 -13.40 0.06 -6.61
CA LEU A 25 -14.56 -0.73 -6.26
C LEU A 25 -15.64 0.13 -5.59
N LEU A 26 -15.30 1.04 -4.69
CA LEU A 26 -16.25 2.00 -4.11
C LEU A 26 -16.96 2.90 -5.12
N ARG A 27 -16.36 3.10 -6.30
CA ARG A 27 -16.97 3.85 -7.42
C ARG A 27 -17.89 2.97 -8.28
N SER A 28 -17.83 1.65 -8.13
CA SER A 28 -18.73 0.72 -8.82
C SER A 28 -20.13 0.73 -8.19
N GLU A 29 -21.16 0.77 -9.03
CA GLU A 29 -22.57 0.73 -8.60
C GLU A 29 -23.00 -0.65 -8.06
N THR A 30 -22.14 -1.66 -8.13
CA THR A 30 -22.47 -3.05 -7.79
C THR A 30 -22.24 -3.43 -6.33
N ILE A 31 -21.64 -2.55 -5.53
CA ILE A 31 -21.20 -2.88 -4.16
C ILE A 31 -22.31 -2.58 -3.16
N ARG A 32 -22.65 -3.59 -2.36
CA ARG A 32 -23.69 -3.50 -1.32
C ARG A 32 -23.15 -3.07 0.04
N ASN A 33 -21.92 -3.47 0.38
CA ASN A 33 -21.30 -3.21 1.67
C ASN A 33 -20.18 -2.18 1.52
N ARG A 34 -20.52 -0.90 1.39
CA ARG A 34 -19.51 0.15 1.19
C ARG A 34 -18.62 0.34 2.43
N GLU A 35 -19.19 0.18 3.62
CA GLU A 35 -18.51 0.36 4.91
C GLU A 35 -17.29 -0.58 5.05
N ASP A 36 -17.43 -1.86 4.67
CA ASP A 36 -16.32 -2.83 4.70
C ASP A 36 -15.11 -2.38 3.86
N TYR A 37 -15.36 -1.73 2.72
CA TYR A 37 -14.33 -1.24 1.80
C TYR A 37 -13.67 0.03 2.33
N GLU A 38 -14.46 0.93 2.89
CA GLU A 38 -13.99 2.16 3.52
C GLU A 38 -13.09 1.84 4.74
N GLU A 39 -13.51 0.90 5.60
CA GLU A 39 -12.70 0.43 6.72
C GLU A 39 -11.38 -0.20 6.26
N HIS A 40 -11.44 -1.07 5.24
CA HIS A 40 -10.23 -1.71 4.73
C HIS A 40 -9.27 -0.70 4.09
N ILE A 41 -9.77 0.33 3.40
CA ILE A 41 -8.94 1.43 2.88
C ILE A 41 -8.22 2.16 4.02
N VAL A 42 -8.90 2.42 5.13
CA VAL A 42 -8.27 3.05 6.31
C VAL A 42 -7.13 2.18 6.83
N GLN A 43 -7.38 0.89 7.04
CA GLN A 43 -6.36 -0.06 7.51
C GLN A 43 -5.15 -0.15 6.57
N LEU A 44 -5.39 -0.22 5.26
CA LEU A 44 -4.33 -0.25 4.25
C LEU A 44 -3.55 1.06 4.20
N SER A 45 -4.20 2.20 4.40
CA SER A 45 -3.56 3.52 4.41
C SER A 45 -2.64 3.67 5.62
N GLU A 46 -3.09 3.25 6.81
CA GLU A 46 -2.25 3.22 8.01
C GLU A 46 -1.04 2.30 7.81
N LEU A 47 -1.25 1.12 7.23
CA LEU A 47 -0.16 0.20 6.89
C LEU A 47 0.83 0.82 5.89
N LEU A 48 0.33 1.50 4.86
CA LEU A 48 1.17 2.14 3.86
C LEU A 48 2.09 3.21 4.48
N GLU A 49 1.60 4.00 5.43
CA GLU A 49 2.43 4.98 6.13
C GLU A 49 3.55 4.30 6.95
N VAL A 50 3.24 3.23 7.68
CA VAL A 50 4.27 2.46 8.40
C VAL A 50 5.31 1.89 7.42
N LEU A 51 4.88 1.33 6.29
CA LEU A 51 5.78 0.78 5.28
C LEU A 51 6.63 1.87 4.62
N LYS A 52 6.11 3.07 4.40
CA LYS A 52 6.88 4.21 3.89
C LYS A 52 7.99 4.60 4.84
N GLU A 53 7.71 4.68 6.14
CA GLU A 53 8.72 4.98 7.16
C GLU A 53 9.81 3.91 7.21
N GLU A 54 9.43 2.63 7.22
CA GLU A 54 10.39 1.52 7.16
C GLU A 54 11.21 1.54 5.87
N TYR A 55 10.58 1.77 4.72
CA TYR A 55 11.24 1.81 3.42
C TYR A 55 12.29 2.92 3.33
N ARG A 56 12.03 4.10 3.90
CA ARG A 56 13.02 5.21 3.95
C ARG A 56 14.33 4.79 4.61
N SER A 57 14.29 3.86 5.58
CA SER A 57 15.50 3.37 6.25
C SER A 57 16.37 2.46 5.37
N ILE A 58 15.76 1.81 4.36
CA ILE A 58 16.41 0.83 3.46
C ILE A 58 16.46 1.30 2.01
N GLU A 59 15.97 2.49 1.70
CA GLU A 59 15.82 3.03 0.33
C GLU A 59 17.11 2.97 -0.49
N LYS A 60 18.25 3.31 0.15
CA LYS A 60 19.57 3.23 -0.50
C LYS A 60 19.96 1.81 -0.91
N GLU A 61 19.58 0.83 -0.10
CA GLU A 61 19.86 -0.58 -0.36
C GLU A 61 18.87 -1.18 -1.37
N ALA A 62 17.60 -0.75 -1.32
CA ALA A 62 16.57 -1.14 -2.26
C ALA A 62 16.79 -0.58 -3.68
N GLY A 63 17.48 0.57 -3.80
CA GLY A 63 17.89 1.14 -5.09
C GLY A 63 16.77 1.80 -5.90
N ILE A 64 15.56 1.92 -5.35
CA ILE A 64 14.42 2.60 -5.97
C ILE A 64 13.94 3.73 -5.03
N PRO A 65 13.85 4.98 -5.49
CA PRO A 65 13.30 6.07 -4.70
C PRO A 65 11.84 5.82 -4.32
N LEU A 66 11.46 6.12 -3.09
CA LEU A 66 10.11 5.94 -2.57
C LEU A 66 9.06 6.66 -3.45
N GLU A 67 9.40 7.84 -3.97
CA GLU A 67 8.50 8.65 -4.81
C GLU A 67 8.14 7.98 -6.15
N LYS A 68 8.88 6.94 -6.56
CA LYS A 68 8.53 6.14 -7.76
C LYS A 68 7.59 4.97 -7.45
N LEU A 69 7.37 4.67 -6.17
CA LEU A 69 6.55 3.55 -5.70
C LEU A 69 5.18 3.99 -5.18
N LEU A 70 5.00 5.28 -4.92
CA LEU A 70 3.72 5.92 -4.58
C LEU A 70 3.01 6.33 -5.87
#